data_AF-A0A2V8TLS0-F1
#
_entry.id   AF-A0A2V8TLS0-F1
#
_cell.length_a   1.000
_cell.length_b   1.000
_cell.length_c   1.000
_cell.angle_alpha   90.00
_cell.angle_beta   90.00
_cell.angle_gamma   90.00
#
_symmetry.space_group_name_H-M   'P 1'
#
loop_
_entity.id
_entity.type
_entity.pdbx_description
1 polymer ?
#
loop_
_entity_poly.entity_id
_entity_poly.type
_entity_poly.pdbx_seq_one_letter_code
_entity_poly.pdbx_strand_id
1 'polypeptide(L)'
;MPRFGKARDDGRIARRAPGVGGDDPALRASQGRGGLLGRRGVKVPPGPPAGEIATPRLEIVPATPDLVRAALSGPRALGEGLRASVPPTWPPDYLDPPSLQFTLDRLAEGPGQAGWWLHFVVLSGDGGGRTLIGSGGYKGPPSADGTVEVGYSIVTDHRRRGYATEAVGALLARAFALAAVERVIAETLPELTPSIGVLRKCGFSLIGEGSEPGVIRLALTRAEYTRWRSRRVSDDQTSIAKGARRR
;
A
#
# COMPACT_ATOMS: atom_id res chain seq x y z
N MET A 1 -28.99 37.09 -59.28
CA MET A 1 -27.93 36.12 -59.61
C MET A 1 -26.92 36.07 -58.45
N PRO A 2 -27.08 35.15 -57.48
CA PRO A 2 -26.23 35.10 -56.28
C PRO A 2 -25.02 34.17 -56.44
N ARG A 3 -23.93 34.53 -55.76
CA ARG A 3 -22.66 33.80 -55.63
C ARG A 3 -22.80 32.60 -54.70
N PHE A 4 -22.35 31.42 -55.12
CA PHE A 4 -22.06 30.28 -54.24
C PHE A 4 -20.57 29.89 -54.37
N GLY A 5 -19.81 30.14 -53.31
CA GLY A 5 -18.44 29.65 -53.16
C GLY A 5 -18.43 28.25 -52.55
N LYS A 6 -17.72 27.33 -53.19
CA LYS A 6 -17.48 25.95 -52.71
C LYS A 6 -16.70 25.97 -51.39
N ALA A 7 -17.28 25.36 -50.36
CA ALA A 7 -16.60 25.01 -49.13
C ALA A 7 -15.58 23.88 -49.36
N ARG A 8 -14.40 24.05 -48.77
CA ARG A 8 -13.34 23.04 -48.69
C ARG A 8 -13.62 22.13 -47.49
N ASP A 9 -13.59 20.83 -47.74
CA ASP A 9 -13.68 19.77 -46.74
C ASP A 9 -12.25 19.39 -46.30
N ASP A 10 -11.81 19.94 -45.17
CA ASP A 10 -10.54 19.58 -44.55
C ASP A 10 -10.81 18.48 -43.51
N GLY A 11 -10.67 17.22 -43.94
CA GLY A 11 -10.75 16.03 -43.11
C GLY A 11 -9.75 16.07 -41.95
N ARG A 12 -10.20 16.48 -40.76
CA ARG A 12 -9.50 16.24 -39.49
C ARG A 12 -9.92 14.89 -38.93
N ILE A 13 -9.09 13.89 -39.22
CA ILE A 13 -9.12 12.57 -38.60
C ILE A 13 -8.78 12.78 -37.12
N ALA A 14 -9.78 12.68 -36.24
CA ALA A 14 -9.57 12.65 -34.80
C ALA A 14 -8.76 11.40 -34.43
N ARG A 15 -7.50 11.59 -34.04
CA ARG A 15 -6.66 10.52 -33.51
C ARG A 15 -7.26 10.05 -32.18
N ARG A 16 -7.81 8.84 -32.18
CA ARG A 16 -8.19 8.10 -30.98
C ARG A 16 -6.95 7.92 -30.09
N ALA A 17 -7.09 8.21 -28.80
CA ALA A 17 -6.14 7.79 -27.79
C ALA A 17 -6.08 6.25 -27.78
N PRO A 18 -4.90 5.62 -27.83
CA PRO A 18 -4.79 4.18 -27.73
C PRO A 18 -5.18 3.72 -26.31
N GLY A 19 -5.97 2.65 -26.26
CA GLY A 19 -6.47 2.04 -25.03
C GLY A 19 -5.35 1.59 -24.12
N VAL A 20 -5.50 1.90 -22.83
CA VAL A 20 -4.62 1.44 -21.76
C VAL A 20 -5.05 0.03 -21.38
N GLY A 21 -4.74 -0.93 -22.25
CA GLY A 21 -4.64 -2.35 -21.93
C GLY A 21 -3.17 -2.70 -22.07
N GLY A 22 -2.43 -2.67 -20.97
CA GLY A 22 -0.99 -2.90 -20.97
C GLY A 22 -0.55 -3.46 -19.63
N ASP A 23 0.07 -4.62 -19.71
CA ASP A 23 0.71 -5.37 -18.64
C ASP A 23 1.41 -4.48 -17.61
N ASP A 24 1.01 -4.58 -16.34
CA ASP A 24 1.52 -3.75 -15.24
C ASP A 24 2.93 -4.20 -14.81
N PRO A 25 3.97 -3.35 -14.99
CA PRO A 25 5.33 -3.69 -14.59
C PRO A 25 5.48 -3.85 -13.07
N ALA A 26 4.64 -3.22 -12.24
CA ALA A 26 4.72 -3.35 -10.78
C ALA A 26 4.43 -4.78 -10.29
N LEU A 27 3.75 -5.60 -11.10
CA LEU A 27 3.52 -7.02 -10.82
C LEU A 27 4.66 -7.92 -11.26
N ARG A 28 5.39 -7.58 -12.33
CA ARG A 28 6.60 -8.32 -12.72
C ARG A 28 7.71 -8.20 -11.68
N ALA A 29 7.73 -7.10 -10.91
CA ALA A 29 8.66 -6.88 -9.79
C ALA A 29 8.56 -7.94 -8.70
N SER A 30 7.39 -8.56 -8.54
CA SER A 30 7.18 -9.66 -7.59
C SER A 30 7.48 -11.05 -8.17
N GLN A 31 7.68 -11.16 -9.49
CA GLN A 31 7.92 -12.42 -10.22
C GLN A 31 9.40 -12.67 -10.56
N GLY A 32 10.33 -11.89 -9.99
CA GLY A 32 11.76 -12.12 -10.07
C GLY A 32 12.20 -13.41 -9.36
N ARG A 33 12.16 -14.54 -10.08
CA ARG A 33 12.89 -15.80 -9.84
C ARG A 33 13.23 -16.11 -8.37
N GLY A 34 12.25 -16.62 -7.63
CA GLY A 34 12.54 -17.66 -6.65
C GLY A 34 13.05 -18.89 -7.38
N GLY A 35 14.36 -18.95 -7.62
CA GLY A 35 15.01 -20.12 -8.21
C GLY A 35 14.69 -21.37 -7.40
N LEU A 36 14.50 -22.50 -8.10
CA LEU A 36 14.49 -23.84 -7.53
C LEU A 36 15.78 -24.05 -6.69
N LEU A 37 15.76 -23.68 -5.42
CA LEU A 37 16.64 -24.24 -4.42
C LEU A 37 15.79 -25.01 -3.43
N GLY A 38 16.22 -26.25 -3.20
CA GLY A 38 15.47 -27.30 -2.55
C GLY A 38 14.76 -26.88 -1.27
N ARG A 39 13.55 -27.43 -1.13
CA ARG A 39 12.74 -27.48 0.09
C ARG A 39 13.59 -27.87 1.29
N ARG A 40 14.15 -26.88 1.99
CA ARG A 40 14.42 -26.94 3.43
C ARG A 40 13.49 -25.92 4.04
N GLY A 41 12.60 -26.37 4.92
CA GLY A 41 11.60 -25.52 5.56
C GLY A 41 12.28 -24.36 6.28
N VAL A 42 12.29 -23.19 5.65
CA VAL A 42 12.60 -21.94 6.34
C VAL A 42 11.42 -21.75 7.28
N LYS A 43 11.66 -21.99 8.57
CA LYS A 43 10.68 -21.75 9.62
C LYS A 43 10.35 -20.25 9.58
N VAL A 44 9.20 -19.91 9.01
CA VAL A 44 8.71 -18.53 8.97
C VAL A 44 8.71 -18.04 10.43
N PRO A 45 9.46 -16.97 10.76
CA PRO A 45 9.42 -16.43 12.11
C PRO A 45 7.97 -16.06 12.45
N PRO A 46 7.51 -16.28 13.69
CA PRO A 46 6.15 -15.94 14.06
C PRO A 46 5.89 -14.49 13.66
N GLY A 47 4.90 -14.29 12.78
CA GLY A 47 4.59 -12.97 12.26
C GLY A 47 4.03 -12.04 13.33
N PRO A 48 3.95 -10.73 13.06
CA PRO A 48 3.30 -9.83 13.98
C PRO A 48 1.86 -10.33 14.15
N PRO A 49 1.32 -10.33 15.39
CA PRO A 49 0.04 -10.97 15.69
C PRO A 49 -0.99 -10.54 14.66
N ALA A 50 -1.74 -11.47 14.05
CA ALA A 50 -2.69 -11.23 12.96
C ALA A 50 -3.90 -10.36 13.36
N GLY A 51 -3.76 -9.55 14.40
CA GLY A 51 -4.72 -8.55 14.81
C GLY A 51 -4.77 -7.39 13.83
N GLU A 52 -5.95 -6.81 13.79
CA GLU A 52 -6.22 -5.50 13.21
C GLU A 52 -5.36 -4.43 13.89
N ILE A 53 -4.86 -3.48 13.10
CA ILE A 53 -4.17 -2.30 13.62
C ILE A 53 -5.17 -1.14 13.63
N ALA A 54 -5.53 -0.67 14.81
CA ALA A 54 -6.33 0.53 14.97
C ALA A 54 -5.44 1.78 15.04
N THR A 55 -5.83 2.82 14.32
CA THR A 55 -5.25 4.17 14.38
C THR A 55 -6.36 5.18 14.68
N PRO A 56 -6.07 6.48 14.87
CA PRO A 56 -7.11 7.46 15.15
C PRO A 56 -8.26 7.51 14.12
N ARG A 57 -7.99 7.18 12.85
CA ARG A 57 -9.00 7.21 11.78
C ARG A 57 -9.13 5.90 11.02
N LEU A 58 -8.18 4.96 11.14
CA LEU A 58 -8.10 3.79 10.28
C LEU A 58 -8.13 2.50 11.07
N GLU A 59 -8.71 1.50 10.43
CA GLU A 59 -8.67 0.10 10.78
C GLU A 59 -7.87 -0.62 9.67
N ILE A 60 -6.71 -1.17 10.00
CA ILE A 60 -5.85 -1.90 9.07
C ILE A 60 -6.07 -3.39 9.29
N VAL A 61 -7.00 -3.95 8.52
CA VAL A 61 -7.53 -5.30 8.69
C VAL A 61 -6.67 -6.28 7.89
N PRO A 62 -6.00 -7.27 8.52
CA PRO A 62 -5.22 -8.26 7.78
C PRO A 62 -6.12 -9.08 6.87
N ALA A 63 -5.64 -9.35 5.66
CA ALA A 63 -6.37 -10.17 4.71
C ALA A 63 -6.45 -11.62 5.22
N THR A 64 -7.67 -12.15 5.25
CA THR A 64 -7.92 -13.58 5.45
C THR A 64 -8.19 -14.25 4.10
N PRO A 65 -8.05 -15.58 3.97
CA PRO A 65 -8.41 -16.26 2.74
C PRO A 65 -9.82 -15.92 2.25
N ASP A 66 -10.79 -15.76 3.16
CA ASP A 66 -12.17 -15.42 2.83
C ASP A 66 -12.29 -13.99 2.29
N LEU A 67 -11.59 -13.02 2.90
CA LEU A 67 -11.59 -11.64 2.42
C LEU A 67 -10.91 -11.52 1.05
N VAL A 68 -9.84 -12.28 0.79
CA VAL A 68 -9.17 -12.28 -0.52
C VAL A 68 -10.07 -12.90 -1.59
N ARG A 69 -10.75 -14.03 -1.30
CA ARG A 69 -11.75 -14.62 -2.22
C ARG A 69 -12.93 -13.66 -2.47
N ALA A 70 -13.37 -12.93 -1.44
CA ALA A 70 -14.39 -11.91 -1.58
C ALA A 70 -13.92 -10.77 -2.50
N ALA A 71 -12.68 -10.30 -2.35
CA ALA A 71 -12.07 -9.30 -3.23
C ALA A 71 -12.02 -9.77 -4.70
N LEU A 72 -11.64 -11.02 -4.94
CA LEU A 72 -11.65 -11.65 -6.28
C LEU A 72 -13.07 -11.78 -6.87
N SER A 73 -14.08 -11.96 -6.01
CA SER A 73 -15.48 -12.05 -6.43
C SER A 73 -16.10 -10.69 -6.76
N GLY A 74 -15.55 -9.62 -6.19
CA GLY A 74 -15.88 -8.24 -6.53
C GLY A 74 -16.19 -7.33 -5.33
N PRO A 75 -16.39 -6.02 -5.57
CA PRO A 75 -16.53 -5.01 -4.52
C PRO A 75 -17.65 -5.27 -3.52
N ARG A 76 -18.79 -5.81 -3.97
CA ARG A 76 -19.94 -6.11 -3.11
C ARG A 76 -19.59 -7.18 -2.07
N ALA A 77 -19.06 -8.31 -2.52
CA ALA A 77 -18.69 -9.42 -1.64
C ALA A 77 -17.61 -8.98 -0.63
N LEU A 78 -16.63 -8.19 -1.09
CA LEU A 78 -15.60 -7.63 -0.22
C LEU A 78 -16.18 -6.67 0.84
N GLY A 79 -17.13 -5.81 0.45
CA GLY A 79 -17.81 -4.90 1.36
C GLY A 79 -18.64 -5.62 2.43
N GLU A 80 -19.34 -6.69 2.05
CA GLU A 80 -20.07 -7.56 2.98
C GLU A 80 -19.12 -8.23 3.97
N GLY A 81 -18.01 -8.81 3.48
CA GLY A 81 -17.00 -9.46 4.30
C GLY A 81 -16.29 -8.50 5.28
N LEU A 82 -15.95 -7.30 4.82
CA LEU A 82 -15.34 -6.28 5.66
C LEU A 82 -16.35 -5.52 6.53
N ARG A 83 -17.66 -5.63 6.27
CA ARG A 83 -18.71 -4.77 6.84
C ARG A 83 -18.37 -3.29 6.65
N ALA A 84 -18.03 -2.93 5.40
CA ALA A 84 -17.65 -1.59 5.00
C ALA A 84 -18.24 -1.26 3.63
N SER A 85 -18.53 0.02 3.41
CA SER A 85 -18.85 0.52 2.06
C SER A 85 -17.59 0.47 1.18
N VAL A 86 -17.77 0.12 -0.09
CA VAL A 86 -16.67 0.06 -1.07
C VAL A 86 -16.93 1.13 -2.14
N PRO A 87 -16.04 2.12 -2.30
CA PRO A 87 -16.24 3.19 -3.26
C PRO A 87 -16.09 2.69 -4.71
N PRO A 88 -16.71 3.36 -5.70
CA PRO A 88 -16.57 3.01 -7.11
C PRO A 88 -15.12 3.07 -7.64
N THR A 89 -14.26 3.81 -6.95
CA THR A 89 -12.82 3.93 -7.25
C THR A 89 -11.98 2.79 -6.67
N TRP A 90 -12.62 1.72 -6.18
CA TRP A 90 -11.96 0.47 -5.79
C TRP A 90 -11.86 -0.49 -7.00
N PRO A 91 -10.74 -1.22 -7.18
CA PRO A 91 -9.56 -1.27 -6.32
C PRO A 91 -8.62 -0.06 -6.52
N PRO A 92 -7.78 0.26 -5.52
CA PRO A 92 -6.74 1.27 -5.68
C PRO A 92 -5.67 0.78 -6.69
N ASP A 93 -4.92 1.71 -7.27
CA ASP A 93 -3.83 1.41 -8.22
C ASP A 93 -2.90 0.30 -7.68
N TYR A 94 -2.47 -0.60 -8.57
CA TYR A 94 -1.57 -1.72 -8.30
C TYR A 94 -2.12 -2.84 -7.39
N LEU A 95 -3.44 -2.86 -7.10
CA LEU A 95 -4.11 -4.02 -6.49
C LEU A 95 -4.99 -4.72 -7.53
N ASP A 96 -4.43 -5.73 -8.19
CA ASP A 96 -5.08 -6.46 -9.29
C ASP A 96 -5.37 -7.95 -8.93
N PRO A 97 -6.14 -8.67 -9.75
CA PRO A 97 -6.49 -10.07 -9.47
C PRO A 97 -5.27 -11.00 -9.31
N PRO A 98 -4.20 -10.92 -10.13
CA PRO A 98 -2.99 -11.70 -9.88
C PRO A 98 -2.31 -11.40 -8.53
N SER A 99 -2.26 -10.14 -8.07
CA SER A 99 -1.75 -9.80 -6.73
C SER A 99 -2.59 -10.40 -5.60
N LEU A 100 -3.91 -10.42 -5.78
CA LEU A 100 -4.85 -11.07 -4.86
C LEU A 100 -4.64 -12.60 -4.85
N GLN A 101 -4.48 -13.23 -6.01
CA GLN A 101 -4.22 -14.66 -6.10
C GLN A 101 -2.88 -15.02 -5.45
N PHE A 102 -1.83 -14.23 -5.70
CA PHE A 102 -0.53 -14.41 -5.04
C PHE A 102 -0.68 -14.34 -3.51
N THR A 103 -1.41 -13.35 -3.01
CA THR A 103 -1.70 -13.22 -1.57
C THR A 103 -2.41 -14.46 -1.04
N LEU A 104 -3.42 -14.97 -1.74
CA LEU A 104 -4.17 -16.16 -1.34
C LEU A 104 -3.26 -17.40 -1.24
N ASP A 105 -2.36 -17.57 -2.20
CA ASP A 105 -1.39 -18.67 -2.22
C ASP A 105 -0.44 -18.57 -1.03
N ARG A 106 0.04 -17.36 -0.69
CA ARG A 106 0.88 -17.14 0.48
C ARG A 106 0.15 -17.44 1.79
N LEU A 107 -1.12 -17.03 1.92
CA LEU A 107 -1.93 -17.30 3.10
C LEU A 107 -2.16 -18.80 3.32
N ALA A 108 -2.21 -19.60 2.25
CA ALA A 108 -2.35 -21.05 2.33
C ALA A 108 -1.12 -21.76 2.93
N GLU A 109 0.04 -21.08 3.02
CA GLU A 109 1.26 -21.65 3.60
C GLU A 109 1.21 -21.76 5.14
N GLY A 110 0.24 -21.13 5.81
CA GLY A 110 -0.03 -21.35 7.23
C GLY A 110 -0.45 -20.11 8.03
N PRO A 111 -0.80 -20.29 9.32
CA PRO A 111 -1.41 -19.23 10.15
C PRO A 111 -0.47 -18.06 10.46
N GLY A 112 0.86 -18.23 10.34
CA GLY A 112 1.84 -17.16 10.56
C GLY A 112 1.95 -16.15 9.41
N GLN A 113 1.22 -16.36 8.31
CA GLN A 113 1.36 -15.60 7.07
C GLN A 113 0.57 -14.29 7.09
N ALA A 114 -0.65 -14.28 7.65
CA ALA A 114 -1.57 -13.14 7.53
C ALA A 114 -0.98 -11.78 7.99
N GLY A 115 -0.08 -11.80 8.97
CA GLY A 115 0.60 -10.58 9.45
C GLY A 115 1.63 -9.98 8.47
N TRP A 116 2.02 -10.70 7.42
CA TRP A 116 3.11 -10.34 6.50
C TRP A 116 2.69 -10.02 5.07
N TRP A 117 1.39 -10.05 4.77
CA TRP A 117 0.89 -9.84 3.41
C TRP A 117 -0.13 -8.70 3.39
N LEU A 118 -1.09 -8.77 2.47
CA LEU A 118 -2.12 -7.78 2.26
C LEU A 118 -2.91 -7.49 3.55
N HIS A 119 -3.18 -6.21 3.76
CA HIS A 119 -4.12 -5.66 4.70
C HIS A 119 -5.06 -4.70 3.95
N PHE A 120 -6.32 -4.69 4.33
CA PHE A 120 -7.32 -3.73 3.87
C PHE A 120 -7.31 -2.52 4.80
N VAL A 121 -7.29 -1.32 4.22
CA VAL A 121 -7.31 -0.05 4.96
C VAL A 121 -8.73 0.48 4.96
N VAL A 122 -9.40 0.37 6.09
CA VAL A 122 -10.77 0.83 6.31
C VAL A 122 -10.73 2.14 7.09
N LEU A 123 -11.45 3.15 6.60
CA LEU A 123 -11.67 4.42 7.27
C LEU A 123 -12.87 4.30 8.20
N SER A 124 -12.67 4.62 9.48
CA SER A 124 -13.74 4.74 10.45
C SER A 124 -14.34 6.16 10.33
N GLY A 125 -15.64 6.24 10.08
CA GLY A 125 -16.40 7.48 9.97
C GLY A 125 -17.22 7.79 11.21
N ASP A 126 -17.67 9.03 11.31
CA ASP A 126 -18.59 9.47 12.36
C ASP A 126 -19.89 8.66 12.32
N GLY A 127 -20.43 8.33 13.50
CA GLY A 127 -21.64 7.51 13.60
C GLY A 127 -21.46 6.02 13.29
N GLY A 128 -20.22 5.53 13.19
CA GLY A 128 -19.91 4.11 13.01
C GLY A 128 -19.90 3.63 11.56
N GLY A 129 -19.95 4.55 10.59
CA GLY A 129 -19.77 4.22 9.17
C GLY A 129 -18.35 3.71 8.89
N ARG A 130 -18.20 2.72 8.01
CA ARG A 130 -16.91 2.17 7.60
C ARG A 130 -16.77 2.22 6.09
N THR A 131 -15.62 2.65 5.60
CA THR A 131 -15.34 2.75 4.16
C THR A 131 -14.00 2.12 3.82
N LEU A 132 -13.96 1.20 2.87
CA LEU A 132 -12.72 0.64 2.37
C LEU A 132 -12.02 1.66 1.47
N ILE A 133 -10.90 2.22 1.93
CA ILE A 133 -10.22 3.33 1.23
C ILE A 133 -8.86 2.96 0.66
N GLY A 134 -8.34 1.77 0.95
CA GLY A 134 -7.06 1.36 0.40
C GLY A 134 -6.63 -0.04 0.78
N SER A 135 -5.40 -0.34 0.38
CA SER A 135 -4.67 -1.55 0.74
C SER A 135 -3.28 -1.17 1.23
N GLY A 136 -2.69 -2.05 2.02
CA GLY A 136 -1.30 -1.95 2.42
C GLY A 136 -0.81 -3.25 3.01
N GLY A 137 0.41 -3.25 3.55
CA GLY A 137 0.97 -4.43 4.19
C GLY A 137 2.42 -4.61 3.78
N TYR A 138 2.86 -5.86 3.82
CA TYR A 138 4.24 -6.21 3.52
C TYR A 138 4.30 -7.14 2.32
N LYS A 139 5.50 -7.28 1.74
CA LYS A 139 5.78 -8.24 0.65
C LYS A 139 6.43 -9.52 1.19
N GLY A 140 6.04 -9.92 2.40
CA GLY A 140 6.50 -11.14 3.06
C GLY A 140 7.19 -10.92 4.40
N PRO A 141 7.58 -12.01 5.08
CA PRO A 141 8.29 -11.97 6.35
C PRO A 141 9.70 -11.38 6.19
N PRO A 142 10.38 -11.04 7.29
CA PRO A 142 11.74 -10.52 7.26
C PRO A 142 12.67 -11.53 6.58
N SER A 143 13.51 -11.04 5.68
CA SER A 143 14.62 -11.82 5.11
C SER A 143 15.66 -12.16 6.19
N ALA A 144 16.67 -12.95 5.82
CA ALA A 144 17.72 -13.38 6.75
C ALA A 144 18.51 -12.22 7.39
N ASP A 145 18.60 -11.07 6.72
CA ASP A 145 19.21 -9.84 7.22
C ASP A 145 18.23 -8.93 8.00
N GLY A 146 17.01 -9.42 8.27
CA GLY A 146 15.97 -8.69 9.00
C GLY A 146 15.26 -7.61 8.20
N THR A 147 15.25 -7.72 6.86
CA THR A 147 14.61 -6.72 5.99
C THR A 147 13.18 -7.10 5.64
N VAL A 148 12.27 -6.14 5.75
CA VAL A 148 10.87 -6.25 5.31
C VAL A 148 10.59 -5.18 4.27
N GLU A 149 9.82 -5.50 3.24
CA GLU A 149 9.32 -4.50 2.29
C GLU A 149 7.86 -4.15 2.57
N VAL A 150 7.53 -2.85 2.58
CA VAL A 150 6.17 -2.34 2.74
C VAL A 150 5.60 -1.85 1.40
N GLY A 151 4.31 -2.13 1.17
CA GLY A 151 3.54 -1.61 0.04
C GLY A 151 2.21 -1.01 0.51
N TYR A 152 1.69 -0.01 -0.21
CA TYR A 152 0.41 0.62 0.11
C TYR A 152 -0.18 1.36 -1.10
N SER A 153 -1.51 1.47 -1.14
CA SER A 153 -2.24 2.25 -2.14
C SER A 153 -3.58 2.73 -1.56
N ILE A 154 -3.96 3.97 -1.86
CA ILE A 154 -5.22 4.58 -1.41
C ILE A 154 -6.05 4.93 -2.64
N VAL A 155 -7.36 4.67 -2.62
CA VAL A 155 -8.28 5.02 -3.72
C VAL A 155 -8.26 6.53 -3.97
N THR A 156 -8.43 6.94 -5.23
CA THR A 156 -8.21 8.32 -5.70
C THR A 156 -8.95 9.36 -4.85
N ASP A 157 -10.20 9.09 -4.49
CA ASP A 157 -11.08 10.06 -3.82
C ASP A 157 -10.72 10.29 -2.35
N HIS A 158 -9.87 9.44 -1.77
CA HIS A 158 -9.40 9.51 -0.38
C HIS A 158 -7.92 9.92 -0.26
N ARG A 159 -7.25 10.21 -1.39
CA ARG A 159 -5.86 10.68 -1.39
C ARG A 159 -5.74 12.07 -0.77
N ARG A 160 -4.50 12.46 -0.43
CA ARG A 160 -4.13 13.79 0.09
C ARG A 160 -4.74 14.21 1.43
N ARG A 161 -5.38 13.29 2.15
CA ARG A 161 -5.97 13.49 3.50
C ARG A 161 -5.11 12.93 4.66
N GLY A 162 -3.89 12.48 4.34
CA GLY A 162 -2.93 11.92 5.29
C GLY A 162 -3.10 10.42 5.61
N TYR A 163 -4.11 9.75 5.05
CA TYR A 163 -4.39 8.34 5.34
C TYR A 163 -3.23 7.39 4.98
N ALA A 164 -2.55 7.61 3.85
CA ALA A 164 -1.39 6.81 3.48
C ALA A 164 -0.25 6.94 4.52
N THR A 165 0.03 8.16 5.01
CA THR A 165 1.06 8.39 6.03
C THR A 165 0.69 7.75 7.37
N GLU A 166 -0.60 7.78 7.73
CA GLU A 166 -1.11 7.12 8.94
C GLU A 166 -0.99 5.59 8.82
N ALA A 167 -1.44 5.01 7.70
CA ALA A 167 -1.37 3.57 7.45
C ALA A 167 0.09 3.06 7.43
N VAL A 168 0.98 3.73 6.70
CA VAL A 168 2.42 3.37 6.67
C VAL A 168 3.04 3.52 8.05
N GLY A 169 2.74 4.59 8.79
CA GLY A 169 3.23 4.77 10.15
C GLY A 169 2.83 3.63 11.10
N ALA A 170 1.59 3.14 10.99
CA ALA A 170 1.09 2.02 11.75
C ALA A 170 1.75 0.69 11.36
N LEU A 171 1.92 0.44 10.06
CA LEU A 171 2.65 -0.73 9.55
C LEU A 171 4.12 -0.74 10.00
N LEU A 172 4.79 0.42 10.01
CA LEU A 172 6.15 0.54 10.54
C LEU A 172 6.20 0.24 12.04
N ALA A 173 5.26 0.77 12.82
CA ALA A 173 5.18 0.50 14.25
C ALA A 173 5.03 -1.00 14.54
N ARG A 174 4.18 -1.69 13.77
CA ARG A 174 3.99 -3.15 13.88
C ARG A 174 5.25 -3.93 13.46
N ALA A 175 5.91 -3.54 12.38
CA ALA A 175 7.12 -4.21 11.91
C ALA A 175 8.28 -4.07 12.91
N PHE A 176 8.59 -2.84 13.34
CA PHE A 176 9.71 -2.59 14.26
C PHE A 176 9.47 -3.06 15.71
N ALA A 177 8.22 -3.36 16.08
CA ALA A 177 7.93 -4.03 17.36
C ALA A 177 8.53 -5.44 17.43
N LEU A 178 8.84 -6.06 16.29
CA LEU A 178 9.51 -7.34 16.23
C LEU A 178 11.03 -7.13 16.22
N ALA A 179 11.72 -7.80 17.14
CA ALA A 179 13.19 -7.75 17.23
C ALA A 179 13.89 -8.24 15.94
N ALA A 180 13.24 -9.12 15.17
CA ALA A 180 13.77 -9.65 13.92
C ALA A 180 13.80 -8.64 12.75
N VAL A 181 13.15 -7.47 12.87
CA VAL A 181 13.09 -6.47 11.79
C VAL A 181 14.13 -5.37 12.01
N GLU A 182 15.24 -5.43 11.30
CA GLU A 182 16.30 -4.42 11.37
C GLU A 182 16.11 -3.28 10.36
N ARG A 183 15.40 -3.54 9.27
CA ARG A 183 15.21 -2.59 8.18
C ARG A 183 13.85 -2.77 7.52
N VAL A 184 13.20 -1.65 7.20
CA VAL A 184 12.05 -1.64 6.30
C VAL A 184 12.46 -0.92 5.01
N ILE A 185 12.12 -1.51 3.87
CA ILE A 185 12.27 -0.88 2.55
C ILE A 185 10.91 -0.64 1.89
N ALA A 186 10.91 0.26 0.93
CA ALA A 186 9.80 0.46 0.01
C ALA A 186 10.36 0.75 -1.37
N GLU A 187 9.74 0.15 -2.38
CA GLU A 187 10.08 0.38 -3.78
C GLU A 187 8.94 1.08 -4.50
N THR A 188 9.29 2.02 -5.37
CA THR A 188 8.32 2.84 -6.10
C THR A 188 8.95 3.37 -7.39
N LEU A 189 8.11 3.81 -8.32
CA LEU A 189 8.55 4.55 -9.50
C LEU A 189 8.96 5.99 -9.14
N PRO A 190 10.02 6.57 -9.75
CA PRO A 190 10.47 7.94 -9.50
C PRO A 190 9.41 9.02 -9.67
N GLU A 191 8.49 8.84 -10.63
CA GLU A 191 7.41 9.75 -10.96
C GLU A 191 6.28 9.76 -9.92
N LEU A 192 6.20 8.76 -9.05
CA LEU A 192 5.23 8.67 -7.96
C LEU A 192 5.64 9.57 -6.78
N THR A 193 5.86 10.86 -7.07
CA THR A 193 6.26 11.89 -6.11
C THR A 193 5.35 11.97 -4.87
N PRO A 194 4.02 11.73 -4.94
CA PRO A 194 3.20 11.68 -3.73
C PRO A 194 3.54 10.49 -2.82
N SER A 195 3.85 9.32 -3.38
CA SER A 195 4.28 8.12 -2.63
C SER A 195 5.64 8.36 -1.97
N ILE A 196 6.60 8.91 -2.72
CA ILE A 196 7.92 9.32 -2.18
C ILE A 196 7.74 10.33 -1.03
N GLY A 197 6.81 11.27 -1.16
CA GLY A 197 6.49 12.24 -0.11
C GLY A 197 5.93 11.58 1.16
N VAL A 198 5.08 10.55 1.02
CA VAL A 198 4.58 9.77 2.17
C VAL A 198 5.71 9.00 2.84
N LEU A 199 6.57 8.33 2.07
CA LEU A 199 7.72 7.58 2.59
C LEU A 199 8.69 8.49 3.36
N ARG A 200 9.05 9.65 2.80
CA ARG A 200 9.90 10.65 3.47
C ARG A 200 9.26 11.16 4.76
N LYS A 201 7.94 11.43 4.76
CA LYS A 201 7.21 11.78 5.99
C LYS A 201 7.23 10.66 7.03
N CYS A 202 7.42 9.41 6.61
CA CYS A 202 7.57 8.24 7.47
C CYS A 202 9.02 7.95 7.87
N GLY A 203 9.97 8.83 7.52
CA GLY A 203 11.37 8.74 7.91
C GLY A 203 12.27 8.03 6.91
N PHE A 204 11.73 7.49 5.81
CA PHE A 204 12.52 6.79 4.80
C PHE A 204 13.48 7.73 4.06
N SER A 205 14.64 7.19 3.69
CA SER A 205 15.64 7.84 2.84
C SER A 205 15.83 7.06 1.54
N LEU A 206 16.10 7.77 0.43
CA LEU A 206 16.41 7.14 -0.86
C LEU A 206 17.79 6.48 -0.78
N ILE A 207 17.89 5.21 -1.16
CA ILE A 207 19.14 4.44 -1.14
C ILE A 207 19.62 3.98 -2.51
N GLY A 208 18.91 4.32 -3.59
CA GLY A 208 19.32 4.06 -4.97
C GLY A 208 18.27 3.26 -5.75
N GLU A 209 18.75 2.38 -6.61
CA GLU A 209 17.92 1.56 -7.51
C GLU A 209 17.16 0.45 -6.76
N GLY A 210 15.98 0.13 -7.29
CA GLY A 210 15.10 -0.94 -6.84
C GLY A 210 15.51 -2.32 -7.35
N SER A 211 14.61 -3.29 -7.21
CA SER A 211 14.81 -4.63 -7.75
C SER A 211 14.63 -4.70 -9.27
N GLU A 212 13.98 -3.69 -9.86
CA GLU A 212 13.69 -3.62 -11.29
C GLU A 212 14.23 -2.36 -11.97
N PRO A 213 14.50 -2.42 -13.29
CA PRO A 213 14.85 -1.24 -14.07
C PRO A 213 13.81 -0.12 -13.93
N GLY A 214 14.28 1.08 -13.58
CA GLY A 214 13.42 2.26 -13.42
C GLY A 214 12.72 2.36 -12.06
N VAL A 215 12.84 1.36 -11.18
CA VAL A 215 12.33 1.43 -9.81
C VAL A 215 13.40 2.02 -8.90
N ILE A 216 12.99 2.82 -7.90
CA ILE A 216 13.86 3.34 -6.85
C ILE A 216 13.52 2.70 -5.51
N ARG A 217 14.54 2.55 -4.66
CA ARG A 217 14.43 1.97 -3.32
C ARG A 217 14.65 3.02 -2.25
N LEU A 218 13.72 3.07 -1.31
CA LEU A 218 13.85 3.82 -0.08
C LEU A 218 13.98 2.85 1.10
N ALA A 219 14.74 3.25 2.12
CA ALA A 219 14.94 2.44 3.32
C ALA A 219 14.78 3.26 4.61
N LEU A 220 14.46 2.53 5.67
CA LEU A 220 14.41 3.01 7.03
C LEU A 220 14.95 1.91 7.95
N THR A 221 16.06 2.17 8.63
CA THR A 221 16.63 1.24 9.62
C THR A 221 15.96 1.39 10.98
N ARG A 222 16.10 0.39 11.86
CA ARG A 222 15.62 0.45 13.25
C ARG A 222 16.16 1.68 14.01
N ALA A 223 17.44 2.00 13.83
CA ALA A 223 18.08 3.14 14.48
C ALA A 223 17.49 4.48 13.97
N GLU A 224 17.26 4.60 12.67
CA GLU A 224 16.60 5.77 12.07
C GLU A 224 15.14 5.88 12.49
N TYR A 225 14.40 4.76 12.53
CA TYR A 225 13.02 4.72 12.98
C TYR A 225 12.88 5.20 14.41
N THR A 226 13.75 4.74 15.31
CA THR A 226 13.76 5.15 16.72
C THR A 226 13.95 6.67 16.83
N ARG A 227 14.94 7.23 16.13
CA ARG A 227 15.19 8.69 16.09
C ARG A 227 14.03 9.47 15.48
N TRP A 228 13.43 8.95 14.42
CA TRP A 228 12.28 9.57 13.76
C TRP A 228 11.05 9.59 14.66
N ARG A 229 10.76 8.48 15.36
CA ARG A 229 9.60 8.35 16.25
C ARG A 229 9.71 9.27 17.47
N SER A 230 10.89 9.38 18.07
CA SER A 230 11.14 10.29 19.20
C SER A 230 10.87 11.76 18.83
N ARG A 231 11.27 12.19 17.62
CA ARG A 231 11.03 13.56 17.15
C ARG A 231 9.54 13.86 17.00
N ARG A 232 8.76 12.93 16.42
CA ARG A 232 7.31 13.10 16.27
C ARG A 232 6.55 13.21 17.58
N VAL A 233 6.89 12.38 18.56
CA VAL A 233 6.24 12.43 19.89
C VAL A 233 6.49 13.80 20.55
N SER A 234 7.69 14.36 20.39
CA SER A 234 8.01 15.71 20.89
C SER A 234 7.20 16.79 20.16
N ASP A 235 7.05 16.70 18.84
CA ASP A 235 6.30 17.67 18.04
C ASP A 235 4.81 17.66 18.37
N ASP A 236 4.23 16.48 18.60
CA ASP A 236 2.82 16.32 18.98
C ASP A 236 2.56 16.92 20.38
N GLN A 237 3.42 16.62 21.37
CA GLN A 237 3.31 17.22 22.71
C GLN A 237 3.45 18.74 22.69
N THR A 238 4.35 19.26 21.86
CA THR A 238 4.54 20.71 21.69
C THR A 238 3.32 21.37 21.02
N SER A 239 2.69 20.70 20.07
CA SER A 239 1.49 21.18 19.38
C SER A 239 0.26 21.21 20.30
N ILE A 240 0.09 20.18 21.13
CA ILE A 240 -0.98 20.12 22.14
C ILE A 240 -0.81 21.25 23.17
N ALA A 241 0.42 21.46 23.68
CA ALA A 241 0.71 22.53 24.64
C ALA A 241 0.45 23.95 24.06
N LYS A 242 0.75 24.18 22.78
CA LYS A 242 0.46 25.46 22.11
C LYS A 242 -1.04 25.66 21.84
N GLY A 243 -1.78 24.59 21.56
CA GLY A 243 -3.24 24.63 21.38
C GLY A 243 -4.00 24.93 22.68
N ALA A 244 -3.51 24.43 23.82
CA ALA A 244 -4.12 24.66 25.14
C ALA A 244 -3.95 26.10 25.66
N ARG A 245 -2.89 26.81 25.25
CA ARG A 245 -2.65 28.23 25.63
C ARG A 245 -3.43 29.26 24.79
N ARG A 246 -4.17 28.82 23.76
CA ARG A 246 -4.94 29.69 22.86
C ARG A 246 -6.46 29.59 23.08
N ARG A 247 -6.89 28.91 24.13
CA ARG A 247 -8.27 28.86 24.63
C ARG A 247 -8.33 29.51 26.00
#